data_AF-A0A936A3A3-F1
#
_entry.id   AF-A0A936A3A3-F1
#
_cell.length_a   1.000
_cell.length_b   1.000
_cell.length_c   1.000
_cell.angle_alpha   90.00
_cell.angle_beta   90.00
_cell.angle_gamma   90.00
#
_symmetry.space_group_name_H-M   'P 1'
#
loop_
_entity.id
_entity.type
_entity.pdbx_description
1 polymer ?
#
loop_
_entity_poly.entity_id
_entity_poly.type
_entity_poly.pdbx_seq_one_letter_code
_entity_poly.pdbx_strand_id
1 'polypeptide(L)'
;MKEPKSFPFVEICLIYGLILAFLFVFNDYVAFFLSVLIILVNFSIIVISWIAEKLDRSKIPSWYFPLLWTLIMISIVSLVVFGSIYGFHFDWMK
;
A
#
# COMPACT_ATOMS: atom_id res chain seq x y z
N MET A 1 22.68 -26.16 -4.00
CA MET A 1 22.36 -24.79 -3.53
C MET A 1 20.86 -24.63 -3.62
N LYS A 2 20.15 -24.45 -2.48
CA LYS A 2 18.73 -24.08 -2.53
C LYS A 2 18.68 -22.63 -3.00
N GLU A 3 18.01 -22.36 -4.11
CA GLU A 3 17.77 -20.99 -4.54
C GLU A 3 17.18 -20.19 -3.38
N PRO A 4 17.64 -18.96 -3.12
CA PRO A 4 17.02 -18.12 -2.10
C PRO A 4 15.57 -17.95 -2.53
N LYS A 5 14.63 -18.46 -1.73
CA LYS A 5 13.19 -18.31 -1.94
C LYS A 5 12.93 -16.82 -2.17
N SER A 6 12.74 -16.43 -3.43
CA SER A 6 12.58 -15.03 -3.80
C SER A 6 11.43 -14.49 -2.99
N PHE A 7 11.65 -13.40 -2.27
CA PHE A 7 10.58 -12.77 -1.50
C PHE A 7 9.37 -12.57 -2.43
N PRO A 8 8.17 -13.06 -2.09
CA PRO A 8 7.02 -13.13 -3.01
C PRO A 8 6.37 -11.75 -3.22
N PHE A 9 7.18 -10.80 -3.71
CA PHE A 9 6.84 -9.39 -3.83
C PHE A 9 5.63 -9.18 -4.73
N VAL A 10 5.65 -9.80 -5.91
CA VAL A 10 4.58 -9.68 -6.91
C VAL A 10 3.28 -10.29 -6.39
N GLU A 11 3.34 -11.46 -5.77
CA GLU A 11 2.17 -12.13 -5.21
C GLU A 11 1.50 -11.27 -4.13
N ILE A 12 2.29 -10.71 -3.21
CA ILE A 12 1.78 -9.82 -2.14
C ILE A 12 1.12 -8.58 -2.76
N CYS A 13 1.76 -7.94 -3.74
CA CYS A 13 1.21 -6.76 -4.41
C CYS A 13 -0.10 -7.05 -5.15
N LEU A 14 -0.17 -8.18 -5.87
CA LEU A 14 -1.38 -8.60 -6.58
C LEU A 14 -2.52 -8.92 -5.62
N ILE A 15 -2.24 -9.68 -4.56
CA ILE A 15 -3.24 -10.02 -3.53
C ILE A 15 -3.75 -8.74 -2.86
N TYR A 16 -2.85 -7.84 -2.48
CA TYR A 16 -3.21 -6.57 -1.85
C TYR A 16 -4.10 -5.71 -2.76
N GLY A 17 -3.71 -5.56 -4.03
CA GLY A 17 -4.51 -4.82 -5.01
C GLY A 17 -5.88 -5.45 -5.26
N LEU A 18 -5.96 -6.78 -5.35
CA LEU A 18 -7.23 -7.50 -5.51
C LEU A 18 -8.16 -7.31 -4.31
N ILE A 19 -7.64 -7.40 -3.08
CA ILE A 19 -8.41 -7.16 -1.86
C ILE A 19 -8.97 -5.73 -1.88
N LEU A 20 -8.13 -4.74 -2.21
CA LEU A 20 -8.54 -3.34 -2.21
C LEU A 20 -9.61 -3.08 -3.29
N ALA A 21 -9.43 -3.63 -4.50
CA ALA A 21 -10.40 -3.54 -5.59
C ALA A 21 -11.74 -4.19 -5.22
N PHE A 22 -11.71 -5.37 -4.59
CA PHE A 22 -12.91 -6.03 -4.09
C PHE A 22 -13.60 -5.17 -3.02
N LEU A 23 -12.84 -4.54 -2.14
CA LEU A 23 -13.37 -3.64 -1.11
C LEU A 23 -14.10 -2.44 -1.73
N PHE A 24 -13.53 -1.82 -2.76
CA PHE A 24 -14.16 -0.69 -3.46
C PHE A 24 -15.52 -1.05 -4.05
N VAL A 25 -15.65 -2.25 -4.62
CA VAL A 25 -16.91 -2.73 -5.19
C VAL A 25 -17.95 -3.01 -4.10
N PHE A 26 -17.53 -3.46 -2.92
CA PHE A 26 -18.43 -3.83 -1.83
C PHE A 26 -18.84 -2.63 -0.95
N ASN A 27 -17.88 -1.79 -0.58
CA ASN A 27 -18.06 -0.62 0.26
C ASN A 27 -16.98 0.43 -0.01
N ASP A 28 -17.35 1.44 -0.78
CA ASP A 28 -16.47 2.52 -1.23
C ASP A 28 -15.94 3.38 -0.07
N TYR A 29 -16.75 3.61 0.98
CA TYR A 29 -16.32 4.33 2.19
C TYR A 29 -15.18 3.61 2.90
N VAL A 30 -15.37 2.32 3.22
CA VAL A 30 -14.36 1.53 3.92
C VAL A 30 -13.11 1.42 3.06
N ALA A 31 -13.25 1.21 1.75
CA ALA A 31 -12.13 1.09 0.83
C ALA A 31 -11.31 2.39 0.73
N PHE A 32 -11.99 3.52 0.61
CA PHE A 32 -11.37 4.84 0.57
C PHE A 32 -10.62 5.12 1.89
N PHE A 33 -11.31 4.95 3.03
CA PHE A 33 -10.74 5.18 4.35
C PHE A 33 -9.50 4.30 4.59
N LEU A 34 -9.60 3.01 4.29
CA LEU A 34 -8.49 2.07 4.48
C LEU A 34 -7.32 2.40 3.57
N SER A 35 -7.57 2.80 2.32
CA SER A 35 -6.52 3.22 1.39
C SER A 35 -5.74 4.42 1.94
N VAL A 36 -6.44 5.45 2.42
CA VAL A 36 -5.81 6.64 3.02
C VAL A 36 -5.03 6.27 4.29
N LEU A 37 -5.60 5.44 5.15
CA LEU A 37 -4.95 4.98 6.38
C LEU A 37 -3.67 4.20 6.08
N ILE A 38 -3.72 3.28 5.11
CA ILE A 38 -2.56 2.48 4.69
C ILE A 38 -1.46 3.39 4.14
N ILE A 39 -1.79 4.40 3.35
CA ILE A 39 -0.81 5.40 2.87
C ILE A 39 -0.13 6.08 4.05
N LEU A 40 -0.90 6.61 5.01
CA LEU A 40 -0.35 7.34 6.15
C LEU A 40 0.51 6.46 7.06
N VAL A 41 0.06 5.24 7.36
CA VAL A 41 0.80 4.30 8.22
C VAL A 41 2.10 3.88 7.54
N ASN A 42 2.05 3.44 6.28
CA ASN A 42 3.26 3.02 5.58
C ASN A 42 4.23 4.18 5.39
N PHE A 43 3.73 5.39 5.08
CA PHE A 43 4.56 6.57 4.96
C PHE A 43 5.25 6.90 6.29
N SER A 44 4.52 6.85 7.41
CA SER A 44 5.08 7.05 8.76
C SER A 44 6.16 6.01 9.09
N ILE A 45 5.91 4.75 8.74
CA ILE A 45 6.89 3.66 8.91
C ILE A 45 8.15 3.92 8.08
N ILE A 46 8.01 4.36 6.82
CA ILE A 46 9.17 4.70 5.96
C ILE A 46 9.99 5.83 6.61
N VAL A 47 9.33 6.88 7.10
CA VAL A 47 10.01 8.03 7.74
C VAL A 47 10.77 7.59 8.99
N ILE A 48 10.12 6.84 9.89
CA ILE A 48 10.74 6.34 11.12
C ILE A 48 11.91 5.40 10.79
N SER A 49 11.71 4.48 9.84
CA SER A 49 12.74 3.52 9.43
C SER A 49 13.93 4.22 8.79
N TRP A 50 13.69 5.29 8.01
CA TRP A 50 14.76 6.08 7.40
C TRP A 50 15.55 6.89 8.43
N ILE A 51 14.87 7.45 9.44
CA ILE A 51 15.54 8.13 10.57
C ILE A 51 16.37 7.12 11.37
N ALA A 52 15.82 5.93 11.65
CA ALA A 52 16.52 4.87 12.37
C ALA A 52 17.80 4.47 11.64
N GLU A 53 17.73 4.18 10.33
CA GLU A 53 18.87 3.81 9.48
C GLU A 53 19.99 4.87 9.47
N LYS A 54 19.61 6.14 9.63
CA LYS A 54 20.55 7.27 9.67
C LYS A 54 21.23 7.42 11.03
N LEU A 55 20.52 7.10 12.12
CA LEU A 55 21.03 7.19 13.49
C LEU A 55 21.92 6.01 13.86
N ASP A 56 21.48 4.81 13.50
CA ASP A 56 22.21 3.57 13.64
C ASP A 56 22.03 2.80 12.34
N ARG A 57 23.09 2.20 11.79
CA ARG A 57 22.95 1.32 10.62
C ARG A 57 22.30 0.02 11.07
N SER A 58 21.02 0.11 11.44
CA SER A 58 20.11 -1.01 11.56
C SER A 58 20.19 -1.73 10.22
N LYS A 59 20.53 -3.01 10.18
CA LYS A 59 20.69 -3.72 8.90
C LYS A 59 19.31 -3.99 8.29
N ILE A 60 18.58 -2.94 7.88
CA ILE A 60 17.25 -3.06 7.30
C ILE A 60 17.39 -3.79 5.96
N PRO A 61 16.60 -4.85 5.71
CA PRO A 61 16.66 -5.57 4.45
C PRO A 61 16.31 -4.64 3.27
N SER A 62 17.06 -4.74 2.17
CA SER A 62 16.87 -3.88 1.00
C SER A 62 15.50 -3.99 0.32
N TRP A 63 14.78 -5.10 0.53
CA TRP A 63 13.41 -5.32 0.00
C TRP A 63 12.32 -4.59 0.80
N TYR A 64 12.63 -4.12 2.01
CA TYR A 64 11.67 -3.51 2.92
C TYR A 64 11.13 -2.17 2.40
N PHE A 65 12.03 -1.24 2.06
CA PHE A 65 11.63 0.09 1.57
C PHE A 65 10.85 0.03 0.24
N PRO A 66 11.28 -0.74 -0.79
CA PRO A 66 10.51 -0.90 -2.02
C PRO A 66 9.11 -1.49 -1.80
N LEU A 67 8.97 -2.42 -0.85
CA LEU A 67 7.66 -3.01 -0.53
C LEU A 67 6.70 -1.98 0.06
N LEU A 68 7.15 -1.22 1.07
CA LEU A 68 6.33 -0.16 1.66
C LEU A 68 5.93 0.89 0.63
N TRP A 69 6.87 1.31 -0.22
CA TRP A 69 6.57 2.22 -1.33
C TRP A 69 5.54 1.67 -2.29
N THR A 70 5.62 0.38 -2.61
CA THR A 70 4.69 -0.25 -3.55
C THR A 70 3.29 -0.36 -2.96
N LEU A 71 3.15 -0.65 -1.65
CA LEU A 71 1.85 -0.63 -0.97
C LEU A 71 1.20 0.76 -1.01
N ILE A 72 1.99 1.81 -0.77
CA ILE A 72 1.53 3.21 -0.91
C ILE A 72 1.07 3.47 -2.34
N MET A 73 1.88 3.11 -3.35
CA MET A 73 1.54 3.33 -4.75
C MET A 73 0.27 2.57 -5.17
N ILE A 74 0.08 1.33 -4.75
CA ILE A 74 -1.14 0.55 -5.05
C ILE A 74 -2.37 1.24 -4.44
N SER A 75 -2.24 1.76 -3.22
CA SER A 75 -3.33 2.46 -2.53
C SER A 75 -3.72 3.75 -3.27
N ILE A 76 -2.71 4.53 -3.69
CA ILE A 76 -2.92 5.77 -4.47
C ILE A 76 -3.54 5.45 -5.83
N VAL A 77 -2.99 4.48 -6.57
CA VAL A 77 -3.52 4.08 -7.88
C VAL A 77 -4.97 3.63 -7.76
N SER A 78 -5.30 2.86 -6.72
CA SER A 78 -6.67 2.40 -6.50
C SER A 78 -7.62 3.56 -6.19
N LEU A 79 -7.20 4.50 -5.34
CA LEU A 79 -7.98 5.72 -5.07
C LEU A 79 -8.25 6.54 -6.35
N VAL A 80 -7.24 6.70 -7.21
CA VAL A 80 -7.37 7.45 -8.46
C VAL A 80 -8.26 6.70 -9.46
N VAL A 81 -8.04 5.39 -9.64
CA VAL A 81 -8.82 4.58 -10.58
C VAL A 81 -10.28 4.52 -10.16
N PHE A 82 -10.58 4.08 -8.92
CA PHE A 82 -11.96 4.01 -8.47
C PHE A 82 -12.59 5.39 -8.30
N GLY A 83 -11.83 6.38 -7.83
CA GLY A 83 -12.27 7.78 -7.83
C GLY A 83 -12.70 8.25 -9.22
N SER A 84 -11.92 7.95 -10.27
CA SER A 84 -12.29 8.30 -11.64
C SER A 84 -13.53 7.55 -12.16
N ILE A 85 -13.69 6.27 -11.80
CA ILE A 85 -14.85 5.44 -12.17
C ILE A 85 -16.14 5.97 -11.54
N TYR A 86 -16.09 6.34 -10.26
CA TYR A 86 -17.22 6.93 -9.53
C TYR A 86 -17.37 8.44 -9.79
N GLY A 87 -16.54 9.05 -10.63
CA GLY A 87 -16.56 10.49 -10.89
C GLY A 87 -16.26 11.35 -9.67
N PHE A 88 -15.52 10.82 -8.69
CA PHE A 88 -15.32 11.39 -7.35
C PHE A 88 -16.63 11.71 -6.63
N HIS A 89 -17.70 10.97 -6.96
CA HIS A 89 -18.99 10.99 -6.29
C HIS A 89 -19.24 9.63 -5.64
N PHE A 90 -18.54 9.39 -4.54
CA PHE A 90 -18.75 8.23 -3.66
C PHE A 90 -20.15 8.26 -3.04
N ASP A 91 -20.71 7.08 -2.79
CA ASP A 91 -22.08 6.93 -2.28
C ASP A 91 -22.25 7.50 -0.88
N TRP A 92 -21.20 7.46 -0.06
CA TRP A 92 -21.20 8.05 1.28
C TRP A 92 -21.14 9.59 1.30
N MET A 93 -20.92 10.25 0.16
CA MET A 93 -20.90 11.72 0.06
C MET A 93 -22.28 12.32 -0.27
N LYS A 94 -23.32 11.50 -0.38
CA LYS A 94 -24.71 11.91 -0.53
C LYS A 94 -25.36 12.10 0.84
#